data_AF-A0A8I1RZU1-F1
#
_entry.id   AF-A0A8I1RZU1-F1
#
_cell.length_a   1.000
_cell.length_b   1.000
_cell.length_c   1.000
_cell.angle_alpha   90.00
_cell.angle_beta   90.00
_cell.angle_gamma   90.00
#
_symmetry.space_group_name_H-M   'P 1'
#
loop_
_entity.id
_entity.type
_entity.pdbx_description
1 polymer ?
#
loop_
_entity_poly.entity_id
_entity_poly.type
_entity_poly.pdbx_seq_one_letter_code
_entity_poly.pdbx_strand_id
1 'polypeptide(L)' 'MSADCPFCAQPVPAQALVCSSCARDVTIPQSLLDERDDLVRKRAAIRAQLADAKAELETLRRRRRILLRRH' A
#
# COMPACT_ATOMS: atom_id res chain seq x y z
N MET A 1 13.22 21.00 -9.91
CA MET A 1 11.81 21.34 -9.66
C MET A 1 11.72 21.65 -8.18
N SER A 2 11.44 22.90 -7.81
CA SER A 2 11.18 23.28 -6.42
C SER A 2 9.82 22.69 -6.04
N ALA A 3 9.76 21.93 -4.95
CA ALA A 3 8.49 21.44 -4.43
C ALA A 3 7.89 22.53 -3.52
N ASP A 4 6.60 22.76 -3.61
CA ASP A 4 5.93 23.64 -2.64
C ASP A 4 5.74 22.88 -1.32
N CYS A 5 5.86 23.60 -0.20
CA CYS A 5 5.64 23.03 1.12
C CYS A 5 4.22 22.45 1.20
N PRO A 6 4.04 21.17 1.54
CA PRO A 6 2.71 20.55 1.60
C PRO A 6 1.82 21.11 2.71
N PHE A 7 2.38 21.94 3.62
CA PHE A 7 1.65 22.51 4.74
C PHE A 7 1.24 23.97 4.55
N CYS A 8 2.12 24.79 3.95
CA CYS A 8 1.88 26.24 3.81
C CYS A 8 1.99 26.75 2.36
N ALA A 9 2.20 25.86 1.39
CA ALA A 9 2.32 26.14 -0.04
C ALA A 9 3.45 27.11 -0.43
N GLN A 10 4.35 27.47 0.50
CA GLN A 10 5.52 28.29 0.19
C GLN A 10 6.58 27.45 -0.55
N PRO A 11 7.36 28.05 -1.47
CA PRO A 11 8.42 27.33 -2.19
C PRO A 11 9.44 26.72 -1.23
N VAL A 12 9.79 25.44 -1.43
CA VAL A 12 10.82 24.74 -0.66
C VAL A 12 11.98 24.39 -1.60
N PRO A 13 13.24 24.74 -1.23
CA PRO A 13 14.42 24.26 -1.94
C PRO A 13 14.47 22.73 -1.96
N ALA A 14 14.88 22.12 -3.07
CA ALA A 14 14.81 20.66 -3.23
C ALA A 14 15.54 19.86 -2.13
N GLN A 15 16.58 20.42 -1.53
CA GLN A 15 17.39 19.81 -0.46
C GLN A 15 17.01 20.28 0.96
N ALA A 16 15.98 21.11 1.13
CA ALA A 16 15.57 21.57 2.46
C ALA A 16 14.82 20.48 3.21
N LEU A 17 15.27 20.18 4.44
CA LEU A 17 14.60 19.22 5.33
C LEU A 17 13.40 19.83 6.06
N VAL A 18 13.45 21.15 6.29
CA VAL A 18 12.47 21.92 7.04
C VAL A 18 12.04 23.14 6.21
N CYS A 19 10.75 23.44 6.19
CA CYS A 19 10.24 24.66 5.56
C CYS A 19 10.61 25.89 6.39
N SER A 20 11.27 26.88 5.78
CA SER A 20 11.65 28.13 6.44
C SER A 20 10.47 29.03 6.82
N SER A 21 9.31 28.86 6.17
CA SER A 21 8.12 29.68 6.43
C SER A 21 7.27 29.15 7.58
N CYS A 22 7.04 27.84 7.65
CA CYS A 22 6.16 27.24 8.67
C CYS A 22 6.86 26.32 9.67
N ALA A 23 8.20 26.20 9.58
CA ALA A 23 9.05 25.42 10.48
C ALA A 23 8.70 23.92 10.58
N ARG A 24 8.00 23.34 9.60
CA ARG A 24 7.66 21.91 9.55
C ARG A 24 8.68 21.12 8.74
N ASP A 25 8.94 19.89 9.15
CA ASP A 25 9.69 18.92 8.35
C ASP A 25 8.95 18.62 7.04
N VAL A 26 9.65 18.74 5.92
CA VAL A 26 9.11 18.58 4.56
C VAL A 26 9.77 17.43 3.80
N THR A 27 10.79 16.81 4.39
CA THR A 27 11.40 15.58 3.87
C THR A 27 10.81 14.35 4.54
N ILE A 28 10.57 13.31 3.74
CA ILE A 28 10.19 11.99 4.25
C ILE A 28 11.50 11.20 4.47
N PRO A 29 11.81 10.74 5.69
CA PRO A 29 12.96 9.88 5.95
C PRO A 29 12.96 8.63 5.07
N GLN A 30 14.14 8.25 4.56
CA GLN A 30 14.28 7.06 3.69
C GLN A 30 13.74 5.79 4.35
N SER A 31 13.93 5.64 5.67
CA SER A 31 13.40 4.50 6.43
C SER A 31 11.88 4.36 6.33
N LEU A 32 11.13 5.46 6.29
CA LEU A 32 9.68 5.42 6.12
C LEU A 32 9.26 5.08 4.69
N LEU A 33 10.06 5.48 3.70
CA LEU A 33 9.84 5.07 2.30
C LEU A 33 10.08 3.56 2.14
N ASP A 34 11.17 3.05 2.73
CA ASP A 34 11.51 1.62 2.71
C ASP A 34 10.42 0.78 3.41
N GLU A 35 9.96 1.23 4.57
CA GLU A 35 8.86 0.58 5.31
C GLU A 35 7.56 0.60 4.51
N ARG A 36 7.19 1.73 3.92
CA ARG A 36 6.01 1.83 3.05
C ARG A 36 6.10 0.83 1.91
N ASP A 37 7.24 0.75 1.24
CA ASP A 37 7.42 -0.13 0.09
C ASP A 37 7.34 -1.61 0.51
N ASP A 38 7.87 -1.94 1.68
CA ASP A 38 7.71 -3.27 2.27
C ASP A 38 6.26 -3.62 2.60
N LEU A 39 5.52 -2.69 3.22
CA LEU A 39 4.10 -2.86 3.50
C LEU A 39 3.28 -3.02 2.21
N VAL A 40 3.62 -2.28 1.15
CA VAL A 40 2.96 -2.42 -0.16
C VAL A 40 3.19 -3.82 -0.74
N ARG A 41 4.41 -4.35 -0.68
CA ARG A 41 4.73 -5.72 -1.12
C ARG A 41 3.99 -6.77 -0.29
N LYS A 42 4.01 -6.67 1.04
CA LYS A 42 3.29 -7.58 1.94
C LYS A 42 1.78 -7.59 1.65
N ARG A 43 1.19 -6.41 1.48
CA ARG A 43 -0.24 -6.28 1.12
C ARG A 43 -0.56 -6.95 -0.20
N ALA A 44 0.29 -6.80 -1.21
CA ALA A 44 0.10 -7.44 -2.51
C ALA A 44 0.14 -8.96 -2.39
N ALA A 45 1.12 -9.51 -1.66
CA ALA A 45 1.24 -10.94 -1.43
C ALA A 45 0.01 -11.52 -0.69
N ILE A 46 -0.44 -10.87 0.39
CA ILE A 46 -1.62 -11.31 1.15
C ILE A 46 -2.88 -11.27 0.27
N ARG A 47 -3.03 -10.25 -0.59
CA ARG A 47 -4.16 -10.17 -1.51
C ARG A 47 -4.18 -11.30 -2.53
N ALA A 48 -3.01 -11.68 -3.06
CA ALA A 48 -2.90 -12.82 -3.97
C ALA A 48 -3.29 -14.13 -3.26
N GLN A 49 -2.72 -14.40 -2.08
CA GLN A 49 -3.04 -15.58 -1.28
C GLN A 49 -4.54 -15.67 -0.95
N LEU A 50 -5.17 -14.55 -0.60
CA LEU A 50 -6.60 -14.50 -0.34
C LEU A 50 -7.43 -14.80 -1.60
N ALA A 51 -7.00 -14.34 -2.77
CA ALA A 51 -7.68 -14.64 -4.02
C ALA A 51 -7.60 -16.14 -4.35
N ASP A 52 -6.42 -16.74 -4.21
CA ASP A 52 -6.19 -18.17 -4.43
C ASP A 52 -7.04 -19.03 -3.49
N ALA A 53 -7.01 -18.73 -2.19
CA ALA A 53 -7.80 -19.46 -1.19
C ALA A 53 -9.31 -19.36 -1.45
N LYS A 54 -9.81 -18.20 -1.91
CA LYS A 54 -11.21 -18.03 -2.30
C LYS A 54 -11.58 -18.88 -3.52
N ALA A 55 -10.70 -18.94 -4.52
CA ALA A 55 -10.91 -19.74 -5.73
C ALA A 55 -10.92 -21.25 -5.40
N GLU A 56 -10.02 -21.69 -4.53
CA GLU A 56 -9.98 -23.08 -4.05
C GLU A 56 -11.26 -23.44 -3.28
N LEU A 57 -11.68 -22.57 -2.35
CA LEU A 57 -12.91 -22.78 -1.59
C LEU A 57 -14.14 -22.88 -2.49
N GLU A 58 -14.25 -22.05 -3.51
CA GLU A 58 -15.36 -22.10 -4.46
C GLU A 58 -15.34 -23.40 -5.29
N THR A 59 -14.15 -23.85 -5.68
CA THR A 59 -13.97 -25.14 -6.36
C THR A 59 -14.48 -26.30 -5.49
N LEU A 60 -14.11 -26.32 -4.21
CA LEU A 60 -14.57 -27.34 -3.26
C LEU A 60 -16.09 -27.29 -3.05
N ARG A 61 -16.67 -26.08 -2.90
CA ARG A 61 -18.11 -25.87 -2.77
C ARG A 61 -18.87 -26.37 -4.00
N ARG A 62 -18.37 -26.08 -5.20
CA ARG A 62 -18.96 -26.56 -6.46
C ARG A 62 -18.91 -28.08 -6.54
N ARG A 63 -17.77 -28.70 -6.23
CA ARG A 63 -17.62 -30.17 -6.19
C ARG A 63 -18.63 -30.80 -5.23
N ARG A 64 -18.73 -30.28 -4.00
CA ARG A 64 -19.71 -30.74 -3.01
C ARG A 64 -21.15 -30.64 -3.51
N ARG A 65 -21.52 -29.51 -4.14
CA ARG A 65 -22.86 -29.33 -4.70
C ARG A 65 -23.19 -30.36 -5.80
N ILE A 66 -22.21 -30.70 -6.64
CA ILE A 66 -22.41 -31.72 -7.69
C ILE A 66 -22.61 -33.10 -7.06
N LEU A 67 -21.80 -33.47 -6.06
CA LEU A 67 -21.93 -34.75 -5.37
C LEU A 67 -23.30 -34.88 -4.69
N LEU A 68 -23.78 -33.83 -4.02
CA LEU A 68 -25.09 -33.82 -3.37
C LEU A 68 -26.28 -33.90 -4.34
N ARG A 69 -26.11 -33.54 -5.62
CA ARG A 69 -27.18 -33.63 -6.64
C ARG A 69 -27.25 -34.98 -7.33
N ARG A 70 -26.25 -35.84 -7.15
CA ARG A 70 -26.16 -37.18 -7.77
C ARG A 70 -26.78 -38.28 -6.90
N HIS A 71 -27.06 -37.98 -5.64
CA HIS A 71 -27.81 -38.82 -4.70
C HIS A 71 -29.21 -38.23 -4.51
#